data_AF-A0A7V8WSM6-F1
#
_entry.id   AF-A0A7V8WSM6-F1
#
_cell.length_a   1.000
_cell.length_b   1.000
_cell.length_c   1.000
_cell.angle_alpha   90.00
_cell.angle_beta   90.00
_cell.angle_gamma   90.00
#
_symmetry.space_group_name_H-M   'P 1'
#
loop_
_entity.id
_entity.type
_entity.pdbx_description
1 polymer ?
#
loop_
_entity_poly.entity_id
_entity_poly.type
_entity_poly.pdbx_seq_one_letter_code
_entity_poly.pdbx_strand_id
1 'polypeptide(L)'
;PVTVFGSGVRNAYDLVWHSNGRLYVPTNGSAAGGNTPGSPSGVTPSVPPMVNVGTQNDFLFTVTAGGYYGHPNPLLGNYALNGANPTSSVDRAEVVDQVVNGQVVYNGYPVGISVDPDYRFFAWDFSRNRSPNGVIEYKSATFGGILQNKILVVEYSGGDRILVLTPDSSGNIVSAEVLGVAGGLANPLDLIEDPSNGNIYVAELVSFTSTGATSSISVLKPEN
;
A
#
# COMPACT_ATOMS: atom_id res chain seq x y z
N PRO A 1 15.97 16.68 -17.94
CA PRO A 1 14.56 16.40 -18.33
C PRO A 1 13.91 15.56 -17.22
N VAL A 2 12.64 15.78 -16.91
CA VAL A 2 11.89 14.97 -15.94
C VAL A 2 11.45 13.67 -16.61
N THR A 3 11.64 12.53 -15.97
CA THR A 3 11.29 11.19 -16.48
C THR A 3 10.46 10.43 -15.47
N VAL A 4 9.56 9.56 -15.94
CA VAL A 4 8.82 8.64 -15.09
C VAL A 4 9.79 7.59 -14.53
N PHE A 5 9.90 7.50 -13.20
CA PHE A 5 10.73 6.48 -12.55
C PHE A 5 10.01 5.12 -12.47
N GLY A 6 8.75 5.11 -12.07
CA GLY A 6 7.87 3.94 -12.09
C GLY A 6 6.42 4.37 -12.33
N SER A 7 5.57 3.48 -12.83
CA SER A 7 4.20 3.78 -13.26
C SER A 7 3.16 2.84 -12.62
N GLY A 8 1.88 3.17 -12.75
CA GLY A 8 0.81 2.28 -12.26
C GLY A 8 0.66 2.25 -10.73
N VAL A 9 1.13 3.28 -10.02
CA VAL A 9 0.80 3.48 -8.61
C VAL A 9 -0.50 4.27 -8.53
N ARG A 10 -1.49 3.77 -7.77
CA ARG A 10 -2.83 4.39 -7.71
C ARG A 10 -2.87 5.64 -6.83
N ASN A 11 -2.69 5.46 -5.52
CA ASN A 11 -2.85 6.50 -4.51
C ASN A 11 -1.83 6.28 -3.39
N ALA A 12 -0.58 6.68 -3.65
CA ALA A 12 0.49 6.67 -2.66
C ALA A 12 0.67 8.10 -2.12
N TYR A 13 0.43 8.28 -0.83
CA TYR A 13 0.57 9.60 -0.18
C TYR A 13 2.02 9.91 0.20
N ASP A 14 2.84 8.87 0.39
CA ASP A 14 4.22 9.02 0.82
C ASP A 14 5.12 7.88 0.28
N LEU A 15 6.43 8.06 0.37
CA LEU A 15 7.46 7.11 -0.04
C LEU A 15 8.72 7.25 0.80
N VAL A 16 9.48 6.16 0.94
CA VAL A 16 10.76 6.20 1.63
C VAL A 16 11.87 5.48 0.86
N TRP A 17 12.99 6.17 0.69
CA TRP A 17 14.26 5.52 0.34
C TRP A 17 14.88 4.98 1.61
N HIS A 18 14.86 3.66 1.75
CA HIS A 18 15.48 2.98 2.88
C HIS A 18 16.98 2.87 2.67
N SER A 19 17.73 2.81 3.78
CA SER A 19 19.18 2.55 3.79
C SER A 19 19.62 1.26 3.08
N ASN A 20 18.69 0.34 2.77
CA ASN A 20 18.95 -0.89 2.04
C ASN A 20 18.93 -0.69 0.51
N GLY A 21 18.78 0.56 0.06
CA GLY A 21 18.81 0.94 -1.36
C GLY A 21 17.47 0.79 -2.09
N ARG A 22 16.37 0.49 -1.39
CA ARG A 22 15.04 0.32 -1.99
C ARG A 22 14.12 1.48 -1.69
N LEU A 23 13.27 1.79 -2.67
CA LEU A 23 12.19 2.74 -2.56
C LEU A 23 10.91 2.00 -2.18
N TYR A 24 10.42 2.20 -0.96
CA TYR A 24 9.16 1.62 -0.49
C TYR A 24 8.03 2.64 -0.62
N VAL A 25 6.91 2.22 -1.19
CA VAL A 25 5.78 3.09 -1.52
C VAL A 25 4.47 2.43 -1.07
N PRO A 26 3.96 2.75 0.13
CA PRO A 26 2.62 2.33 0.55
C PRO A 26 1.56 2.97 -0.36
N THR A 27 0.61 2.16 -0.82
CA THR A 27 -0.34 2.59 -1.84
C THR A 27 -1.73 2.08 -1.51
N ASN A 28 -2.73 2.96 -1.59
CA ASN A 28 -4.11 2.59 -1.34
C ASN A 28 -4.75 1.98 -2.59
N GLY A 29 -5.41 0.83 -2.40
CA GLY A 29 -6.38 0.24 -3.31
C GLY A 29 -7.67 1.04 -3.37
N SER A 30 -8.51 0.74 -4.37
CA SER A 30 -9.83 1.38 -4.51
C SER A 30 -10.90 0.67 -3.69
N ALA A 31 -11.91 1.43 -3.27
CA ALA A 31 -13.22 0.88 -2.96
C ALA A 31 -13.84 0.18 -4.19
N ALA A 32 -14.93 -0.57 -3.96
CA ALA A 32 -15.67 -1.22 -5.03
C ALA A 32 -16.42 -0.21 -5.92
N GLY A 33 -16.84 -0.64 -7.11
CA GLY A 33 -17.66 0.14 -8.03
C GLY A 33 -16.89 0.88 -9.13
N GLY A 34 -15.56 0.77 -9.15
CA GLY A 34 -14.73 1.33 -10.22
C GLY A 34 -14.81 0.54 -11.53
N ASN A 35 -14.23 1.09 -12.60
CA ASN A 35 -14.10 0.42 -13.90
C ASN A 35 -12.63 0.37 -14.32
N THR A 36 -12.27 -0.62 -15.14
CA THR A 36 -10.95 -0.74 -15.76
C THR A 36 -11.07 -0.71 -17.29
N PRO A 37 -10.08 -0.13 -18.00
CA PRO A 37 -10.08 -0.11 -19.45
C PRO A 37 -9.83 -1.52 -20.02
N GLY A 38 -10.34 -1.77 -21.22
CA GLY A 38 -9.92 -2.90 -22.04
C GLY A 38 -8.78 -2.51 -22.98
N SER A 39 -7.95 -3.48 -23.35
CA SER A 39 -6.92 -3.28 -24.37
C SER A 39 -7.54 -3.19 -25.77
N PRO A 40 -7.04 -2.33 -26.67
CA PRO A 40 -7.41 -2.35 -28.09
C PRO A 40 -7.10 -3.70 -28.74
N SER A 41 -7.77 -3.99 -29.87
CA SER A 41 -7.49 -5.19 -30.67
C SER A 41 -6.02 -5.21 -31.13
N GLY A 42 -5.37 -6.36 -30.98
CA GLY A 42 -3.96 -6.55 -31.35
C GLY A 42 -2.94 -6.13 -30.27
N VAL A 43 -3.39 -5.55 -29.16
CA VAL A 43 -2.52 -5.29 -27.99
C VAL A 43 -2.40 -6.55 -27.14
N THR A 44 -1.20 -6.81 -26.62
CA THR A 44 -0.91 -7.95 -25.73
C THR A 44 -0.37 -7.42 -24.39
N PRO A 45 -0.92 -7.84 -23.24
CA PRO A 45 -2.01 -8.82 -23.09
C PRO A 45 -3.36 -8.30 -23.60
N SER A 46 -4.19 -9.21 -24.11
CA SER A 46 -5.57 -8.90 -24.47
C SER A 46 -6.41 -8.87 -23.19
N VAL A 47 -6.69 -7.66 -22.69
CA VAL A 47 -7.40 -7.42 -21.43
C VAL A 47 -8.82 -6.94 -21.72
N PRO A 48 -9.88 -7.64 -21.28
CA PRO A 48 -11.24 -7.12 -21.40
C PRO A 48 -11.47 -5.97 -20.41
N PRO A 49 -12.37 -5.01 -20.68
CA PRO A 49 -12.74 -4.02 -19.67
C PRO A 49 -13.50 -4.70 -18.51
N MET A 50 -13.35 -4.19 -17.29
CA MET A 50 -14.23 -4.55 -16.18
C MET A 50 -15.08 -3.36 -15.75
N VAL A 51 -16.30 -3.65 -15.31
CA VAL A 51 -17.22 -2.68 -14.71
C VAL A 51 -17.57 -3.11 -13.30
N ASN A 52 -17.81 -2.15 -12.41
CA ASN A 52 -18.17 -2.43 -11.02
C ASN A 52 -17.14 -3.31 -10.30
N VAL A 53 -15.84 -3.07 -10.52
CA VAL A 53 -14.72 -3.83 -9.95
C VAL A 53 -14.80 -3.87 -8.43
N GLY A 54 -14.47 -5.03 -7.86
CA GLY A 54 -14.44 -5.25 -6.42
C GLY A 54 -13.41 -4.39 -5.66
N THR A 55 -13.54 -4.35 -4.33
CA THR A 55 -12.57 -3.66 -3.47
C THR A 55 -11.17 -4.25 -3.61
N GLN A 56 -10.17 -3.38 -3.78
CA GLN A 56 -8.77 -3.78 -3.88
C GLN A 56 -8.10 -3.78 -2.51
N ASN A 57 -7.09 -4.63 -2.34
CA ASN A 57 -6.20 -4.55 -1.19
C ASN A 57 -5.29 -3.33 -1.31
N ASP A 58 -4.78 -2.87 -0.18
CA ASP A 58 -3.72 -1.88 -0.10
C ASP A 58 -2.36 -2.58 -0.12
N PHE A 59 -1.37 -2.00 -0.80
CA PHE A 59 -0.08 -2.65 -1.04
C PHE A 59 1.10 -1.77 -0.64
N LEU A 60 2.19 -2.40 -0.18
CA LEU A 60 3.51 -1.80 -0.21
C LEU A 60 4.17 -2.20 -1.51
N PHE A 61 4.64 -1.25 -2.32
CA PHE A 61 5.48 -1.57 -3.47
C PHE A 61 6.95 -1.30 -3.15
N THR A 62 7.84 -2.13 -3.69
CA THR A 62 9.25 -1.77 -3.85
C THR A 62 9.45 -1.23 -5.25
N VAL A 63 9.46 0.10 -5.38
CA VAL A 63 9.49 0.76 -6.68
C VAL A 63 10.91 0.80 -7.24
N THR A 64 11.06 0.34 -8.47
CA THR A 64 12.28 0.31 -9.27
C THR A 64 12.07 1.03 -10.60
N ALA A 65 13.18 1.50 -11.19
CA ALA A 65 13.18 2.21 -12.46
C ALA A 65 12.51 1.37 -13.58
N GLY A 66 11.52 1.95 -14.26
CA GLY A 66 10.76 1.32 -15.34
C GLY A 66 9.69 0.31 -14.89
N GLY A 67 9.53 0.07 -13.58
CA GLY A 67 8.53 -0.89 -13.10
C GLY A 67 7.09 -0.36 -13.18
N TYR A 68 6.14 -1.28 -13.35
CA TYR A 68 4.71 -1.05 -13.30
C TYR A 68 4.08 -1.69 -12.05
N TYR A 69 3.13 -0.99 -11.41
CA TYR A 69 2.56 -1.39 -10.12
C TYR A 69 1.04 -1.61 -10.13
N GLY A 70 0.47 -1.85 -11.32
CA GLY A 70 -0.83 -2.52 -11.45
C GLY A 70 -2.04 -1.60 -11.64
N HIS A 71 -1.93 -0.29 -11.46
CA HIS A 71 -3.03 0.63 -11.79
C HIS A 71 -3.08 0.91 -13.31
N PRO A 72 -4.15 0.57 -14.05
CA PRO A 72 -4.17 0.68 -15.51
C PRO A 72 -3.89 2.09 -16.02
N ASN A 73 -3.12 2.18 -17.11
CA ASN A 73 -2.85 3.43 -17.81
C ASN A 73 -2.77 3.19 -19.33
N PRO A 74 -3.89 3.33 -20.06
CA PRO A 74 -3.95 3.12 -21.51
C PRO A 74 -3.00 4.01 -22.32
N LEU A 75 -2.62 5.19 -21.81
CA LEU A 75 -1.66 6.07 -22.49
C LEU A 75 -0.23 5.52 -22.48
N LEU A 76 0.06 4.59 -21.58
CA LEU A 76 1.33 3.88 -21.46
C LEU A 76 1.24 2.41 -21.92
N GLY A 77 0.08 2.00 -22.45
CA GLY A 77 -0.14 0.63 -22.90
C GLY A 77 -0.37 -0.40 -21.79
N ASN A 78 -0.64 0.04 -20.56
CA ASN A 78 -0.96 -0.86 -19.45
C ASN A 78 -2.47 -0.93 -19.22
N TYR A 79 -3.00 -2.14 -19.12
CA TYR A 79 -4.44 -2.39 -19.09
C TYR A 79 -4.86 -3.35 -17.98
N ALA A 80 -4.02 -4.33 -17.64
CA ALA A 80 -4.32 -5.32 -16.64
C ALA A 80 -4.25 -4.69 -15.25
N LEU A 81 -5.36 -4.75 -14.51
CA LEU A 81 -5.38 -4.34 -13.11
C LEU A 81 -4.61 -5.35 -12.26
N ASN A 82 -3.58 -4.88 -11.56
CA ASN A 82 -2.77 -5.64 -10.60
C ASN A 82 -2.32 -7.01 -11.15
N GLY A 83 -2.65 -8.09 -10.43
CA GLY A 83 -2.27 -9.47 -10.75
C GLY A 83 -3.06 -10.12 -11.89
N ALA A 84 -4.01 -9.41 -12.51
CA ALA A 84 -4.91 -9.96 -13.51
C ALA A 84 -5.60 -11.27 -13.02
N ASN A 85 -5.79 -12.25 -13.90
CA ASN A 85 -6.26 -13.61 -13.56
C ASN A 85 -5.65 -14.66 -14.52
N PRO A 86 -4.33 -14.93 -14.43
CA PRO A 86 -3.64 -15.82 -15.37
C PRO A 86 -4.01 -17.30 -15.27
N THR A 87 -4.43 -17.80 -14.10
CA THR A 87 -4.66 -19.23 -13.84
C THR A 87 -6.05 -19.49 -13.26
N SER A 88 -6.44 -20.76 -13.10
CA SER A 88 -7.68 -21.12 -12.42
C SER A 88 -7.52 -21.22 -10.89
N SER A 89 -6.33 -20.92 -10.37
CA SER A 89 -6.05 -20.89 -8.94
C SER A 89 -6.22 -19.46 -8.41
N VAL A 90 -6.10 -19.27 -7.09
CA VAL A 90 -6.02 -17.91 -6.53
C VAL A 90 -4.71 -17.28 -6.96
N ASP A 91 -4.79 -16.24 -7.80
CA ASP A 91 -3.62 -15.55 -8.31
C ASP A 91 -3.21 -14.38 -7.41
N ARG A 92 -1.91 -14.13 -7.35
CA ARG A 92 -1.36 -13.08 -6.49
C ARG A 92 -1.80 -11.70 -7.01
N ALA A 93 -2.34 -10.86 -6.13
CA ALA A 93 -2.84 -9.52 -6.46
C ALA A 93 -4.02 -9.52 -7.46
N GLU A 94 -4.67 -10.66 -7.67
CA GLU A 94 -5.93 -10.74 -8.39
C GLU A 94 -7.03 -9.98 -7.63
N VAL A 95 -7.84 -9.22 -8.37
CA VAL A 95 -8.96 -8.47 -7.80
C VAL A 95 -10.25 -9.26 -8.01
N VAL A 96 -10.74 -9.86 -6.93
CA VAL A 96 -12.03 -10.57 -6.87
C VAL A 96 -12.94 -9.96 -5.80
N ASP A 97 -14.26 -10.10 -5.97
CA ASP A 97 -15.22 -9.63 -4.97
C ASP A 97 -15.27 -10.54 -3.73
N GLN A 98 -15.98 -10.10 -2.70
CA GLN A 98 -16.06 -10.83 -1.44
C GLN A 98 -16.69 -12.21 -1.59
N VAL A 99 -16.31 -13.06 -0.65
CA VAL A 99 -16.93 -14.35 -0.39
C VAL A 99 -18.35 -14.12 0.13
N VAL A 100 -19.37 -14.42 -0.66
CA VAL A 100 -20.77 -14.47 -0.22
C VAL A 100 -21.09 -15.91 0.14
N ASN A 101 -21.50 -16.16 1.39
CA ASN A 101 -21.84 -17.49 1.90
C ASN A 101 -20.73 -18.55 1.73
N GLY A 102 -19.46 -18.18 1.90
CA GLY A 102 -18.34 -19.11 1.72
C GLY A 102 -17.89 -19.30 0.27
N GLN A 103 -18.50 -18.62 -0.71
CA GLN A 103 -18.12 -18.69 -2.12
C GLN A 103 -17.62 -17.32 -2.63
N VAL A 104 -16.42 -17.27 -3.21
CA VAL A 104 -15.90 -16.07 -3.90
C VAL A 104 -16.90 -15.70 -5.01
N VAL A 105 -17.52 -14.52 -4.89
CA VAL A 105 -18.26 -13.97 -6.03
C VAL A 105 -17.22 -13.37 -6.97
N TYR A 106 -17.02 -14.06 -8.08
CA TYR A 106 -15.96 -13.71 -9.02
C TYR A 106 -16.38 -12.49 -9.85
N ASN A 107 -15.87 -11.32 -9.46
CA ASN A 107 -16.02 -10.05 -10.18
C ASN A 107 -14.64 -9.51 -10.59
N GLY A 108 -13.82 -10.42 -11.11
CA GLY A 108 -12.50 -10.17 -11.67
C GLY A 108 -12.44 -10.50 -13.16
N TYR A 109 -11.24 -10.62 -13.69
CA TYR A 109 -11.01 -11.01 -15.08
C TYR A 109 -11.34 -12.49 -15.35
N PRO A 110 -11.80 -12.90 -16.54
CA PRO A 110 -11.86 -14.33 -16.86
C PRO A 110 -10.48 -15.00 -16.72
N VAL A 111 -10.45 -16.30 -16.43
CA VAL A 111 -9.19 -17.06 -16.35
C VAL A 111 -8.42 -16.95 -17.67
N GLY A 112 -7.11 -16.73 -17.57
CA GLY A 112 -6.18 -16.62 -18.70
C GLY A 112 -5.78 -15.19 -19.05
N ILE A 113 -6.27 -14.17 -18.32
CA ILE A 113 -5.78 -12.79 -18.51
C ILE A 113 -4.41 -12.66 -17.85
N SER A 114 -3.38 -12.49 -18.67
CA SER A 114 -2.01 -12.30 -18.21
C SER A 114 -1.80 -10.92 -17.59
N VAL A 115 -0.89 -10.86 -16.63
CA VAL A 115 -0.39 -9.59 -16.09
C VAL A 115 0.30 -8.75 -17.16
N ASP A 116 0.31 -7.43 -16.96
CA ASP A 116 1.19 -6.55 -17.72
C ASP A 116 2.66 -6.97 -17.53
N PRO A 117 3.49 -7.05 -18.60
CA PRO A 117 4.84 -7.64 -18.54
C PRO A 117 5.80 -6.98 -17.54
N ASP A 118 5.61 -5.68 -17.27
CA ASP A 118 6.42 -4.91 -16.35
C ASP A 118 5.87 -4.87 -14.91
N TYR A 119 4.79 -5.61 -14.62
CA TYR A 119 4.21 -5.66 -13.29
C TYR A 119 5.18 -6.31 -12.29
N ARG A 120 5.55 -5.55 -11.25
CA ARG A 120 6.57 -5.98 -10.26
C ARG A 120 6.00 -6.57 -8.98
N PHE A 121 4.66 -6.71 -8.90
CA PHE A 121 3.93 -7.14 -7.71
C PHE A 121 4.24 -6.27 -6.46
N PHE A 122 3.49 -6.51 -5.39
CA PHE A 122 3.71 -5.86 -4.09
C PHE A 122 4.86 -6.52 -3.32
N ALA A 123 5.43 -5.80 -2.36
CA ALA A 123 6.34 -6.33 -1.34
C ALA A 123 5.58 -6.78 -0.09
N TRP A 124 4.46 -6.11 0.22
CA TRP A 124 3.57 -6.45 1.33
C TRP A 124 2.11 -6.16 0.98
N ASP A 125 1.19 -6.99 1.50
CA ASP A 125 -0.26 -6.83 1.38
C ASP A 125 -0.81 -6.36 2.73
N PHE A 126 -1.27 -5.11 2.78
CA PHE A 126 -1.87 -4.55 3.99
C PHE A 126 -3.29 -5.06 4.21
N SER A 127 -3.89 -5.80 3.26
CA SER A 127 -5.32 -6.13 3.15
C SER A 127 -6.20 -4.93 2.77
N ARG A 128 -7.51 -5.10 2.78
CA ARG A 128 -8.48 -4.08 2.34
C ARG A 128 -8.62 -2.96 3.36
N ASN A 129 -8.82 -1.75 2.85
CA ASN A 129 -9.29 -0.58 3.62
C ASN A 129 -8.41 -0.27 4.84
N ARG A 130 -7.10 -0.48 4.74
CA ARG A 130 -6.13 -0.02 5.76
C ARG A 130 -5.73 1.43 5.53
N SER A 131 -5.68 1.86 4.26
CA SER A 131 -5.24 3.19 3.88
C SER A 131 -3.85 3.51 4.43
N PRO A 132 -2.79 2.79 4.01
CA PRO A 132 -1.43 3.10 4.41
C PRO A 132 -1.05 4.48 3.84
N ASN A 133 -0.62 5.40 4.69
CA ASN A 133 -0.35 6.79 4.32
C ASN A 133 1.13 7.11 4.53
N GLY A 134 1.49 7.91 5.55
CA GLY A 134 2.88 8.25 5.85
C GLY A 134 3.77 7.03 6.11
N VAL A 135 5.03 7.14 5.71
CA VAL A 135 6.04 6.10 5.87
C VAL A 135 7.41 6.68 6.18
N ILE A 136 8.10 6.05 7.15
CA ILE A 136 9.51 6.35 7.42
C ILE A 136 10.34 5.07 7.55
N GLU A 137 11.64 5.20 7.33
CA GLU A 137 12.64 4.32 7.94
C GLU A 137 12.99 4.93 9.29
N TYR A 138 12.82 4.17 10.36
CA TYR A 138 13.24 4.62 11.69
C TYR A 138 14.74 4.36 11.91
N LYS A 139 15.50 5.40 12.23
CA LYS A 139 16.98 5.36 12.21
C LYS A 139 17.62 5.33 13.58
N SER A 140 17.00 5.92 14.59
CA SER A 140 17.56 5.96 15.94
C SER A 140 17.56 4.59 16.62
N ALA A 141 18.37 4.47 17.67
CA ALA A 141 18.33 3.37 18.62
C ALA A 141 17.47 3.68 19.87
N THR A 142 16.76 4.81 19.91
CA THR A 142 16.03 5.32 21.09
C THR A 142 15.06 4.29 21.69
N PHE A 143 14.32 3.54 20.86
CA PHE A 143 13.50 2.41 21.32
C PHE A 143 14.35 1.14 21.48
N GLY A 144 15.44 1.19 22.24
CA GLY A 144 16.34 0.05 22.47
C GLY A 144 16.89 -0.62 21.20
N GLY A 145 16.91 0.10 20.07
CA GLY A 145 17.30 -0.42 18.75
C GLY A 145 16.27 -1.31 18.05
N ILE A 146 15.13 -1.65 18.68
CA ILE A 146 14.19 -2.63 18.09
C ILE A 146 13.51 -2.11 16.81
N LEU A 147 13.30 -0.80 16.72
CA LEU A 147 12.72 -0.15 15.54
C LEU A 147 13.78 0.27 14.52
N GLN A 148 15.07 0.18 14.83
CA GLN A 148 16.12 0.66 13.94
C GLN A 148 16.12 -0.12 12.62
N ASN A 149 16.18 0.61 11.50
CA ASN A 149 16.10 0.11 10.13
C ASN A 149 14.79 -0.67 9.83
N LYS A 150 13.72 -0.38 10.58
CA LYS A 150 12.36 -0.84 10.26
C LYS A 150 11.65 0.22 9.43
N ILE A 151 10.68 -0.22 8.65
CA ILE A 151 9.78 0.66 7.91
C ILE A 151 8.53 0.82 8.76
N LEU A 152 8.21 2.03 9.18
CA LEU A 152 6.99 2.33 9.93
C LEU A 152 5.99 2.98 8.97
N VAL A 153 4.78 2.43 8.91
CA VAL A 153 3.69 2.92 8.06
C VAL A 153 2.48 3.21 8.93
N VAL A 154 1.91 4.40 8.82
CA VAL A 154 0.61 4.69 9.45
C VAL A 154 -0.54 4.18 8.58
N GLU A 155 -1.50 3.51 9.20
CA GLU A 155 -2.75 3.08 8.58
C GLU A 155 -3.90 3.95 9.10
N TYR A 156 -4.44 4.81 8.23
CA TYR A 156 -5.49 5.77 8.56
C TYR A 156 -6.85 5.12 8.86
N SER A 157 -7.26 4.09 8.11
CA SER A 157 -8.65 3.62 8.09
C SER A 157 -8.90 2.45 9.04
N GLY A 158 -9.15 1.23 8.54
CA GLY A 158 -9.47 0.07 9.38
C GLY A 158 -8.35 -0.41 10.32
N GLY A 159 -7.29 0.37 10.50
CA GLY A 159 -6.14 0.10 11.37
C GLY A 159 -6.02 1.07 12.54
N ASP A 160 -6.13 2.38 12.30
CA ASP A 160 -5.83 3.44 13.28
C ASP A 160 -4.53 3.17 14.07
N ARG A 161 -3.45 2.85 13.34
CA ARG A 161 -2.22 2.29 13.93
C ARG A 161 -0.97 2.58 13.12
N ILE A 162 0.18 2.27 13.72
CA ILE A 162 1.46 2.15 13.02
C ILE A 162 1.77 0.66 12.82
N LEU A 163 2.00 0.25 11.58
CA LEU A 163 2.53 -1.06 11.23
C LEU A 163 4.04 -0.96 11.03
N VAL A 164 4.79 -1.79 11.75
CA VAL A 164 6.24 -1.93 11.66
C VAL A 164 6.55 -3.09 10.75
N LEU A 165 7.18 -2.81 9.61
CA LEU A 165 7.60 -3.81 8.64
C LEU A 165 9.11 -4.03 8.74
N THR A 166 9.51 -5.30 8.78
CA THR A 166 10.91 -5.71 8.81
C THR A 166 11.37 -6.14 7.42
N PRO A 167 12.24 -5.38 6.73
CA PRO A 167 12.90 -5.86 5.53
C PRO A 167 14.06 -6.81 5.85
N ASP A 168 14.28 -7.82 5.01
CA ASP A 168 15.53 -8.59 4.98
C ASP A 168 16.64 -7.84 4.23
N SER A 169 17.83 -8.45 4.11
CA SER A 169 18.96 -7.86 3.35
C SER A 169 18.69 -7.74 1.85
N SER A 170 17.77 -8.53 1.33
CA SER A 170 17.26 -8.42 -0.04
C SER A 170 16.06 -7.47 -0.11
N GLY A 171 15.69 -6.79 0.98
CA GLY A 171 14.57 -5.89 1.10
C GLY A 171 13.18 -6.48 0.94
N ASN A 172 13.03 -7.80 1.02
CA ASN A 172 11.72 -8.43 1.14
C ASN A 172 11.18 -8.19 2.55
N ILE A 173 9.87 -7.97 2.70
CA ILE A 173 9.26 -7.83 4.02
C ILE A 173 9.07 -9.23 4.62
N VAL A 174 9.74 -9.50 5.74
CA VAL A 174 9.75 -10.82 6.40
C VAL A 174 8.90 -10.87 7.68
N SER A 175 8.58 -9.72 8.27
CA SER A 175 7.62 -9.62 9.37
C SER A 175 6.89 -8.28 9.36
N ALA A 176 5.70 -8.29 9.96
CA ALA A 176 4.88 -7.11 10.19
C ALA A 176 4.30 -7.18 11.61
N GLU A 177 4.49 -6.12 12.38
CA GLU A 177 4.07 -6.04 13.78
C GLU A 177 3.35 -4.71 14.04
N VAL A 178 2.31 -4.72 14.86
CA VAL A 178 1.64 -3.48 15.26
C VAL A 178 2.46 -2.83 16.37
N LEU A 179 2.86 -1.58 16.19
CA LEU A 179 3.47 -0.81 17.27
C LEU A 179 2.39 -0.42 18.27
N GLY A 180 2.53 -0.89 19.51
CA GLY A 180 1.64 -0.50 20.60
C GLY A 180 1.80 0.99 20.92
N VAL A 181 0.72 1.75 20.81
CA VAL A 181 0.66 3.17 21.17
C VAL A 181 -0.29 3.33 22.34
N ALA A 182 0.22 3.80 23.48
CA ALA A 182 -0.60 4.07 24.65
C ALA A 182 -1.66 5.13 24.33
N GLY A 183 -2.94 4.81 24.57
CA GLY A 183 -4.07 5.67 24.21
C GLY A 183 -4.58 5.50 22.77
N GLY A 184 -3.88 4.72 21.93
CA GLY A 184 -4.21 4.52 20.52
C GLY A 184 -3.88 5.73 19.64
N LEU A 185 -4.24 5.62 18.36
CA LEU A 185 -4.26 6.71 17.39
C LEU A 185 -5.68 6.85 16.86
N ALA A 186 -6.00 8.03 16.35
CA ALA A 186 -7.25 8.34 15.68
C ALA A 186 -6.94 8.96 14.32
N ASN A 187 -7.21 8.23 13.25
CA ASN A 187 -7.02 8.69 11.88
C ASN A 187 -5.58 9.17 11.58
N PRO A 188 -4.52 8.39 11.88
CA PRO A 188 -3.14 8.83 11.63
C PRO A 188 -2.86 8.92 10.13
N LEU A 189 -2.29 10.05 9.69
CA LEU A 189 -2.02 10.34 8.27
C LEU A 189 -0.55 10.36 7.94
N ASP A 190 0.29 10.83 8.85
CA ASP A 190 1.73 10.95 8.62
C ASP A 190 2.52 10.74 9.90
N LEU A 191 3.79 10.37 9.79
CA LEU A 191 4.71 10.25 10.90
C LEU A 191 6.13 10.69 10.53
N ILE A 192 6.85 11.22 11.50
CA ILE A 192 8.25 11.60 11.33
C ILE A 192 9.05 11.30 12.59
N GLU A 193 10.30 10.88 12.40
CA GLU A 193 11.29 10.78 13.47
C GLU A 193 11.97 12.13 13.69
N ASP A 194 12.09 12.57 14.94
CA ASP A 194 13.00 13.65 15.33
C ASP A 194 14.43 13.10 15.45
N PRO A 195 15.37 13.46 14.57
CA PRO A 195 16.71 12.89 14.57
C PRO A 195 17.55 13.31 15.77
N SER A 196 17.14 14.32 16.55
CA SER A 196 17.88 14.79 17.72
C SER A 196 17.69 13.89 18.95
N ASN A 197 16.57 13.16 19.02
CA ASN A 197 16.20 12.36 20.19
C ASN A 197 15.51 11.02 19.86
N GLY A 198 15.15 10.78 18.60
CA GLY A 198 14.47 9.57 18.12
C GLY A 198 12.99 9.46 18.51
N ASN A 199 12.36 10.52 19.02
CA ASN A 199 10.92 10.53 19.24
C ASN A 199 10.20 10.47 17.89
N ILE A 200 9.03 9.82 17.86
CA ILE A 200 8.19 9.76 16.67
C ILE A 200 7.00 10.70 16.89
N TYR A 201 6.75 11.58 15.91
CA TYR A 201 5.59 12.47 15.88
C TYR A 201 4.62 11.94 14.83
N VAL A 202 3.33 11.85 15.18
CA VAL A 202 2.29 11.31 14.29
C VAL A 202 1.21 12.36 14.12
N ALA A 203 0.93 12.77 12.88
CA ALA A 203 -0.14 13.69 12.56
C ALA A 203 -1.47 12.94 12.39
N GLU A 204 -2.51 13.39 13.10
CA GLU A 204 -3.83 12.77 13.12
C GLU A 204 -4.88 13.68 12.49
N LEU A 205 -5.69 13.14 11.57
CA LEU A 205 -6.71 13.92 10.87
C LEU A 205 -7.77 14.41 11.84
N VAL A 206 -8.32 15.59 11.53
CA VAL A 206 -9.45 16.15 12.26
C VAL A 206 -10.63 15.18 12.33
N SER A 207 -11.09 14.92 13.54
CA SER A 207 -12.32 14.19 13.83
C SER A 207 -13.43 15.18 14.15
N PHE A 208 -14.55 15.10 13.42
CA PHE A 208 -15.72 15.94 13.66
C PHE A 208 -16.73 15.20 14.53
N THR A 209 -17.20 15.89 15.57
CA THR A 209 -18.26 15.42 16.46
C THR A 209 -19.38 16.46 16.53
N SER A 210 -20.53 16.10 17.11
CA SER A 210 -21.64 17.04 17.30
C SER A 210 -21.29 18.24 18.21
N THR A 211 -20.19 18.15 18.95
CA THR A 211 -19.73 19.18 19.91
C THR A 211 -18.47 19.94 19.46
N GLY A 212 -17.88 19.59 18.32
CA GLY A 212 -16.70 20.27 17.78
C GLY A 212 -15.78 19.38 16.96
N ALA A 213 -14.59 19.90 16.64
CA ALA A 213 -13.57 19.22 15.86
C ALA A 213 -12.29 19.06 16.71
N THR A 214 -11.65 17.89 16.65
CA THR A 214 -10.40 17.61 17.35
C THR A 214 -9.35 17.08 16.37
N SER A 215 -8.13 17.59 16.44
CA SER A 215 -6.95 17.07 15.73
C SER A 215 -5.76 17.09 16.67
N SER A 216 -4.81 16.17 16.49
CA SER A 216 -3.64 16.05 17.35
C SER A 216 -2.36 15.80 16.55
N ILE A 217 -1.24 16.09 17.22
CA ILE A 217 0.05 15.47 16.90
C ILE A 217 0.43 14.64 18.11
N SER A 218 0.41 13.32 17.95
CA SER A 218 0.83 12.38 18.99
C SER A 218 2.35 12.26 19.01
N VAL A 219 2.93 12.13 20.21
CA VAL A 219 4.39 11.93 20.38
C VAL A 219 4.63 10.60 21.07
N LEU A 220 5.35 9.72 20.39
CA LEU A 220 5.76 8.42 20.89
C LEU A 220 7.20 8.51 21.38
N LYS A 221 7.39 8.04 22.62
CA LYS A 221 8.68 7.99 23.31
C LYS A 221 8.83 6.59 23.91
N PRO A 222 10.06 6.08 24.08
CA PRO A 222 10.28 4.84 24.82
C PRO A 222 9.73 5.00 26.25
N GLU A 223 9.14 3.94 26.80
CA GLU A 223 8.80 3.90 28.22
C GLU A 223 10.10 3.99 29.05
N ASN A 224 10.10 4.86 30.06
CA ASN A 224 11.24 5.05 30.96
C ASN A 224 11.38 3.88 31.94
#